data_AF-A0A7R9Z7W5-F1
#
_entry.id   AF-A0A7R9Z7W5-F1
#
_cell.length_a   1.000
_cell.length_b   1.000
_cell.length_c   1.000
_cell.angle_alpha   90.00
_cell.angle_beta   90.00
_cell.angle_gamma   90.00
#
_symmetry.space_group_name_H-M   'P 1'
#
loop_
_entity.id
_entity.type
_entity.pdbx_description
1 polymer ?
#
loop_
_entity_poly.entity_id
_entity_poly.type
_entity_poly.pdbx_seq_one_letter_code
_entity_poly.pdbx_strand_id
1 'polypeptide(L)'
;GYEQGMKYGDVDTAMADIHAHCAFHCHLGYPLAATEALFRKYHKIQTDHHQEFWLGLHIIFWQTSLNLMGRAANPVELTGEVMNQHEFINNSLQKKKTMELNFMYYNRMLLAFLFGEYSLAAEMGEKSHDIAIFALSNFVVTQHKFYEGLNAAALYGQTKA
;
A
#
# COMPACT_ATOMS: atom_id res chain seq x y z
N GLY A 1 17.47 0.52 -10.41
CA GLY A 1 17.63 1.53 -11.47
C GLY A 1 17.49 2.97 -10.98
N TYR A 2 17.03 3.26 -9.75
CA TYR A 2 16.95 4.64 -9.21
C TYR A 2 18.16 5.53 -9.56
N GLU A 3 19.38 5.13 -9.17
CA GLU A 3 20.58 5.93 -9.42
C GLU A 3 20.86 6.14 -10.91
N GLN A 4 20.58 5.12 -11.74
CA GLN A 4 20.75 5.22 -13.18
C GLN A 4 19.69 6.14 -13.80
N GLY A 5 18.42 6.00 -13.41
CA GLY A 5 17.33 6.86 -13.87
C GLY A 5 17.61 8.33 -13.52
N MET A 6 18.02 8.61 -12.28
CA MET A 6 18.44 9.95 -11.88
C MET A 6 19.63 10.47 -12.68
N LYS A 7 20.63 9.61 -12.95
CA LYS A 7 21.83 9.99 -13.73
C LYS A 7 21.51 10.33 -15.19
N TYR A 8 20.56 9.64 -15.80
CA TYR A 8 20.21 9.81 -17.22
C TYR A 8 18.96 10.68 -17.43
N GLY A 9 18.39 11.24 -16.36
CA GLY A 9 17.20 12.11 -16.42
C GLY A 9 15.88 11.37 -16.57
N ASP A 10 15.87 10.04 -16.46
CA ASP A 10 14.66 9.21 -16.41
C ASP A 10 14.12 9.15 -14.97
N VAL A 11 13.55 10.27 -14.56
CA VAL A 11 13.02 10.46 -13.20
C VAL A 11 11.83 9.53 -12.94
N ASP A 12 10.97 9.30 -13.93
CA ASP A 12 9.77 8.47 -13.76
C ASP A 12 10.14 7.01 -13.48
N THR A 13 11.09 6.44 -14.23
CA THR A 13 11.61 5.09 -13.95
C THR A 13 12.30 5.04 -12.59
N ALA A 14 13.02 6.09 -12.20
CA ALA A 14 13.64 6.18 -10.88
C ALA A 14 12.59 6.16 -9.74
N MET A 15 11.45 6.82 -9.93
CA MET A 15 10.35 6.79 -8.96
C MET A 15 9.60 5.46 -8.93
N ALA A 16 9.44 4.79 -10.07
CA ALA A 16 8.89 3.45 -10.14
C ALA A 16 9.74 2.45 -9.33
N ASP A 17 11.06 2.55 -9.45
CA ASP A 17 12.00 1.73 -8.68
C ASP A 17 11.92 2.00 -7.18
N ILE A 18 11.82 3.28 -6.79
CA ILE A 18 11.59 3.66 -5.38
C ILE A 18 10.31 3.01 -4.86
N HIS A 19 9.21 3.12 -5.61
CA HIS A 19 7.93 2.57 -5.21
C HIS A 19 8.01 1.05 -5.04
N ALA A 20 8.59 0.33 -6.00
CA ALA A 20 8.78 -1.11 -5.92
C ALA A 20 9.63 -1.48 -4.69
N HIS A 21 10.74 -0.78 -4.47
CA HIS A 21 11.63 -1.03 -3.33
C HIS A 21 10.94 -0.85 -1.98
N CYS A 22 10.21 0.26 -1.81
CA CYS A 22 9.43 0.52 -0.60
C CYS A 22 8.32 -0.52 -0.40
N ALA A 23 7.60 -0.88 -1.47
CA ALA A 23 6.57 -1.91 -1.41
C ALA A 23 7.16 -3.27 -0.99
N PHE A 24 8.30 -3.69 -1.53
CA PHE A 24 8.96 -4.93 -1.10
C PHE A 24 9.33 -4.91 0.39
N HIS A 25 9.86 -3.79 0.89
CA HIS A 25 10.18 -3.66 2.31
C HIS A 25 8.96 -3.81 3.23
N CYS A 26 7.78 -3.34 2.82
CA CYS A 26 6.54 -3.56 3.58
C CYS A 26 6.16 -5.04 3.70
N HIS A 27 6.39 -5.84 2.66
CA HIS A 27 5.83 -7.20 2.57
C HIS A 27 6.82 -8.31 2.90
N LEU A 28 8.13 -8.06 2.78
CA LEU A 28 9.16 -9.07 2.99
C LEU A 28 9.66 -9.17 4.44
N GLY A 29 8.92 -8.61 5.40
CA GLY A 29 9.24 -8.73 6.82
C GLY A 29 10.49 -7.96 7.27
N TYR A 30 10.87 -6.91 6.54
CA TYR A 30 11.95 -6.03 6.98
C TYR A 30 11.54 -5.25 8.24
N PRO A 31 12.51 -4.84 9.09
CA PRO A 31 12.20 -4.08 10.30
C PRO A 31 11.41 -2.80 9.98
N LEU A 32 10.23 -2.65 10.59
CA LEU A 32 9.31 -1.53 10.30
C LEU A 32 9.95 -0.15 10.48
N ALA A 33 10.85 0.03 11.46
CA ALA A 33 11.57 1.27 11.66
C ALA A 33 12.50 1.64 10.48
N ALA A 34 13.15 0.63 9.88
CA ALA A 34 13.98 0.85 8.70
C ALA A 34 13.12 1.14 7.46
N THR A 35 12.00 0.43 7.33
CA THR A 35 11.00 0.67 6.27
C THR A 35 10.43 2.08 6.34
N GLU A 36 10.04 2.56 7.52
CA GLU A 36 9.54 3.92 7.75
C GLU A 36 10.58 4.99 7.38
N ALA A 37 11.84 4.80 7.78
CA ALA A 37 12.93 5.73 7.44
C ALA A 37 13.15 5.83 5.92
N LEU A 38 12.97 4.72 5.18
CA LEU A 38 13.02 4.73 3.72
C LEU A 38 11.85 5.50 3.12
N PHE A 39 10.62 5.28 3.60
CA PHE A 39 9.47 6.05 3.15
C PHE A 39 9.68 7.56 3.36
N ARG A 40 10.17 7.95 4.54
CA ARG A 40 10.46 9.36 4.86
C ARG A 40 11.51 9.97 3.93
N LYS A 41 12.60 9.25 3.66
CA LYS A 41 13.66 9.68 2.72
C LYS A 41 13.10 9.88 1.32
N TYR A 42 12.39 8.88 0.81
CA TYR A 42 11.95 8.89 -0.59
C TYR A 42 10.73 9.78 -0.83
N HIS A 43 9.90 10.01 0.19
CA HIS A 43 8.84 11.00 0.13
C HIS A 43 9.42 12.39 -0.20
N LYS A 44 10.49 12.80 0.52
CA LYS A 44 11.17 14.06 0.23
C LYS A 44 11.67 14.14 -1.20
N ILE A 45 12.32 13.08 -1.69
CA ILE A 45 12.84 13.01 -3.08
C ILE A 45 11.69 13.16 -4.08
N GLN A 46 10.60 12.42 -3.91
CA GLN A 46 9.45 12.49 -4.81
C GLN A 46 8.77 13.87 -4.80
N THR A 47 8.70 14.53 -3.63
CA THR A 47 8.21 15.91 -3.51
C THR A 47 9.11 16.90 -4.24
N ASP A 48 10.41 16.83 -4.02
CA ASP A 48 11.39 17.73 -4.65
C ASP A 48 11.39 17.60 -6.19
N HIS A 49 10.99 16.44 -6.72
CA HIS A 49 10.85 16.18 -8.15
C HIS A 49 9.42 16.33 -8.71
N HIS A 50 8.46 16.80 -7.92
CA HIS A 50 7.06 17.02 -8.34
C HIS A 50 6.34 15.76 -8.85
N GLN A 51 6.63 14.60 -8.27
CA GLN A 51 6.17 13.30 -8.73
C GLN A 51 4.82 12.91 -8.09
N GLU A 52 3.76 13.67 -8.40
CA GLU A 52 2.44 13.56 -7.75
C GLU A 52 1.83 12.15 -7.81
N PHE A 53 1.96 11.48 -8.95
CA PHE A 53 1.44 10.11 -9.13
C PHE A 53 2.10 9.15 -8.14
N TRP A 54 3.44 9.16 -8.07
CA TRP A 54 4.18 8.29 -7.18
C TRP A 54 3.99 8.64 -5.72
N LEU A 55 3.86 9.92 -5.38
CA LEU A 55 3.52 10.38 -4.04
C LEU A 55 2.19 9.78 -3.57
N GLY A 56 1.17 9.77 -4.44
CA GLY A 56 -0.15 9.20 -4.12
C GLY A 56 -0.07 7.73 -3.75
N LEU A 57 0.71 6.93 -4.47
CA LEU A 57 0.90 5.51 -4.13
C LEU A 57 1.80 5.33 -2.90
N HIS A 58 2.83 6.15 -2.77
CA HIS A 58 3.84 6.09 -1.71
C HIS A 58 3.24 6.31 -0.32
N ILE A 59 2.38 7.32 -0.16
CA ILE A 59 1.79 7.63 1.14
C ILE A 59 0.87 6.52 1.68
N ILE A 60 0.24 5.73 0.78
CA ILE A 60 -0.58 4.58 1.18
C ILE A 60 0.29 3.56 1.92
N PHE A 61 1.40 3.11 1.31
CA PHE A 61 2.28 2.12 1.92
C PHE A 61 3.06 2.68 3.12
N TRP A 62 3.37 3.98 3.12
CA TRP A 62 3.96 4.64 4.28
C TRP A 62 3.02 4.60 5.47
N GLN A 63 1.76 5.01 5.28
CA GLN A 63 0.76 4.96 6.35
C GLN A 63 0.49 3.52 6.78
N THR A 64 0.45 2.54 5.87
CA THR A 64 0.38 1.11 6.23
C THR A 64 1.51 0.70 7.18
N SER A 65 2.74 1.13 6.89
CA SER A 65 3.89 0.84 7.76
C SER A 65 3.71 1.47 9.14
N LEU A 66 3.22 2.71 9.20
CA LEU A 66 2.93 3.40 10.46
C LEU A 66 1.81 2.72 11.25
N ASN A 67 0.78 2.21 10.57
CA ASN A 67 -0.29 1.42 11.18
C ASN A 67 0.25 0.14 11.81
N LEU A 68 1.11 -0.60 11.08
CA LEU A 68 1.78 -1.80 11.61
C LEU A 68 2.70 -1.50 12.80
N MET A 69 3.26 -0.29 12.87
CA MET A 69 4.04 0.18 14.02
C MET A 69 3.19 0.62 15.22
N GLY A 70 1.85 0.53 15.13
CA GLY A 70 0.95 1.00 16.18
C GLY A 70 0.86 2.53 16.28
N ARG A 71 1.20 3.25 15.21
CA ARG A 71 1.21 4.73 15.15
C ARG A 71 -0.07 5.32 14.54
N ALA A 72 -1.12 4.52 14.41
CA ALA A 72 -2.46 4.94 14.02
C ALA A 72 -3.45 4.63 15.15
N ALA A 73 -4.47 5.47 15.32
CA ALA A 73 -5.50 5.26 16.33
C ALA A 73 -6.31 3.99 16.09
N ASN A 74 -6.60 3.70 14.82
CA ASN A 74 -7.21 2.46 14.36
C ASN A 74 -6.23 1.75 13.42
N PRO A 75 -5.76 0.53 13.74
CA PRO A 75 -4.74 -0.16 12.95
C PRO A 75 -5.21 -0.53 11.54
N VAL A 76 -6.53 -0.65 11.29
CA VAL A 76 -7.09 -1.03 9.98
C VAL A 76 -7.61 0.16 9.16
N GLU A 77 -7.49 1.38 9.69
CA GLU A 77 -7.81 2.62 8.99
C GLU A 77 -6.53 3.37 8.63
N LEU A 78 -6.33 3.67 7.34
CA LEU A 78 -5.16 4.41 6.86
C LEU A 78 -5.31 5.92 7.10
N THR A 79 -5.47 6.29 8.36
CA THR A 79 -5.60 7.67 8.85
C THR A 79 -4.56 7.90 9.94
N GLY A 80 -3.66 8.87 9.74
CA GLY A 80 -2.56 9.13 10.67
C GLY A 80 -1.65 10.27 10.22
N GLU A 81 -0.35 10.11 10.46
CA GLU A 81 0.68 11.15 10.25
C GLU A 81 0.72 11.68 8.82
N VAL A 82 0.53 10.82 7.82
CA VAL A 82 0.85 11.18 6.43
C VAL A 82 -0.37 11.23 5.51
N MET A 83 -1.53 10.78 5.98
CA MET A 83 -2.77 10.82 5.21
C MET A 83 -4.03 10.65 6.05
N ASN A 84 -5.17 11.04 5.48
CA ASN A 84 -6.50 10.71 5.96
C ASN A 84 -7.19 9.78 4.94
N GLN A 85 -7.67 8.61 5.38
CA GLN A 85 -8.23 7.59 4.49
C GLN A 85 -9.45 8.10 3.71
N HIS A 86 -10.38 8.76 4.41
CA HIS A 86 -11.66 9.18 3.84
C HIS A 86 -11.46 10.28 2.80
N GLU A 87 -10.64 11.27 3.12
CA GLU A 87 -10.27 12.35 2.20
C GLU A 87 -9.53 11.80 0.97
N PHE A 88 -8.60 10.87 1.18
CA PHE A 88 -7.84 10.26 0.10
C PHE A 88 -8.73 9.45 -0.86
N ILE A 89 -9.63 8.63 -0.34
CA ILE A 89 -10.59 7.85 -1.15
C ILE A 89 -11.50 8.80 -1.94
N ASN A 90 -12.06 9.82 -1.29
CA ASN A 90 -12.95 10.79 -1.95
C ASN A 90 -12.23 11.52 -3.09
N ASN A 91 -11.02 12.03 -2.85
CA ASN A 91 -10.21 12.68 -3.88
C ASN A 91 -9.86 11.73 -5.02
N SER A 92 -9.50 10.48 -4.71
CA SER A 92 -9.13 9.47 -5.72
C SER A 92 -10.32 9.09 -6.60
N LEU A 93 -11.52 8.97 -6.03
CA LEU A 93 -12.76 8.74 -6.78
C LEU A 93 -13.08 9.91 -7.70
N GLN A 94 -13.04 11.14 -7.19
CA GLN A 94 -13.31 12.35 -7.98
C GLN A 94 -12.35 12.51 -9.15
N LYS A 95 -11.07 12.17 -8.94
CA LYS A 95 -10.00 12.26 -9.95
C LYS A 95 -9.83 10.98 -10.77
N LYS A 96 -10.68 9.96 -10.58
CA LYS A 96 -10.62 8.66 -11.28
C LYS A 96 -9.24 7.99 -11.18
N LYS A 97 -8.60 8.09 -10.01
CA LYS A 97 -7.29 7.50 -9.74
C LYS A 97 -7.42 6.04 -9.32
N THR A 98 -7.74 5.19 -10.28
CA THR A 98 -8.05 3.77 -10.05
C THR A 98 -6.91 3.00 -9.37
N MET A 99 -5.65 3.31 -9.67
CA MET A 99 -4.50 2.64 -9.05
C MET A 99 -4.36 2.99 -7.56
N GLU A 100 -4.53 4.27 -7.20
CA GLU A 100 -4.51 4.72 -5.81
C GLU A 100 -5.63 4.04 -4.99
N LEU A 101 -6.84 3.95 -5.55
CA LEU A 101 -7.97 3.25 -4.91
C LEU A 101 -7.69 1.76 -4.70
N ASN A 102 -7.14 1.09 -5.72
CA ASN A 102 -6.83 -0.33 -5.63
C ASN A 102 -5.77 -0.61 -4.55
N PHE A 103 -4.67 0.15 -4.50
CA PHE A 103 -3.69 -0.03 -3.42
C PHE A 103 -4.22 0.37 -2.06
N MET A 104 -5.09 1.38 -1.97
CA MET A 104 -5.79 1.74 -0.73
C MET A 104 -6.56 0.54 -0.18
N TYR A 105 -7.41 -0.08 -1.00
CA TYR A 105 -8.19 -1.24 -0.58
C TYR A 105 -7.33 -2.46 -0.28
N TYR A 106 -6.28 -2.72 -1.06
CA TYR A 106 -5.36 -3.83 -0.77
C TYR A 106 -4.63 -3.67 0.56
N ASN A 107 -4.10 -2.49 0.87
CA ASN A 107 -3.41 -2.26 2.14
C ASN A 107 -4.39 -2.37 3.32
N ARG A 108 -5.64 -1.94 3.14
CA ARG A 108 -6.69 -2.16 4.15
C ARG A 108 -7.05 -3.63 4.31
N MET A 109 -7.13 -4.41 3.24
CA MET A 109 -7.32 -5.86 3.31
C MET A 109 -6.19 -6.51 4.12
N LEU A 110 -4.94 -6.16 3.81
CA LEU A 110 -3.76 -6.66 4.52
C LEU A 110 -3.84 -6.37 6.02
N LEU A 111 -4.08 -5.11 6.39
CA LEU A 111 -4.20 -4.70 7.79
C LEU A 111 -5.37 -5.42 8.47
N ALA A 112 -6.55 -5.43 7.85
CA ALA A 112 -7.73 -6.08 8.39
C ALA A 112 -7.48 -7.57 8.67
N PHE A 113 -6.84 -8.28 7.74
CA PHE A 113 -6.47 -9.68 7.94
C PHE A 113 -5.49 -9.85 9.11
N LEU A 114 -4.40 -9.06 9.15
CA LEU A 114 -3.37 -9.15 10.19
C LEU A 114 -3.90 -8.84 11.59
N PHE A 115 -4.90 -7.97 11.70
CA PHE A 115 -5.55 -7.60 12.97
C PHE A 115 -6.83 -8.39 13.26
N GLY A 116 -7.15 -9.42 12.46
CA GLY A 116 -8.26 -10.36 12.72
C GLY A 116 -9.66 -9.89 12.30
N GLU A 117 -9.75 -8.76 11.60
CA GLU A 117 -11.00 -8.18 11.06
C GLU A 117 -11.36 -8.85 9.71
N TYR A 118 -11.57 -10.16 9.71
CA TYR A 118 -11.66 -10.96 8.47
C TYR A 118 -12.83 -10.58 7.54
N SER A 119 -13.96 -10.16 8.09
CA SER A 119 -15.10 -9.66 7.28
C SER A 119 -14.74 -8.39 6.53
N LEU A 120 -14.03 -7.46 7.19
CA LEU A 120 -13.52 -6.25 6.56
C LEU A 120 -12.45 -6.59 5.52
N ALA A 121 -11.57 -7.54 5.81
CA ALA A 121 -10.57 -8.00 4.86
C ALA A 121 -11.21 -8.56 3.58
N ALA A 122 -12.30 -9.33 3.70
CA ALA A 122 -13.04 -9.85 2.54
C ALA A 122 -13.63 -8.71 1.69
N GLU A 123 -14.31 -7.75 2.33
CA GLU A 123 -14.89 -6.58 1.65
C GLU A 123 -13.82 -5.77 0.91
N MET A 124 -12.66 -5.57 1.53
CA MET A 124 -11.55 -4.83 0.92
C MET A 124 -10.85 -5.62 -0.19
N GLY A 125 -10.79 -6.94 -0.08
CA GLY A 125 -10.32 -7.84 -1.13
C GLY A 125 -11.14 -7.71 -2.41
N GLU A 126 -12.47 -7.75 -2.28
CA GLU A 126 -13.40 -7.57 -3.40
C GLU A 126 -13.24 -6.19 -4.06
N LYS A 127 -13.05 -5.14 -3.26
CA LYS A 127 -12.84 -3.77 -3.77
C LYS A 127 -11.48 -3.55 -4.45
N SER A 128 -10.49 -4.42 -4.19
CA SER A 128 -9.13 -4.32 -4.75
C SER A 128 -8.87 -5.27 -5.93
N HIS A 129 -9.94 -5.80 -6.54
CA HIS A 129 -9.85 -6.87 -7.55
C HIS A 129 -9.10 -6.48 -8.85
N ASP A 130 -9.04 -5.19 -9.20
CA ASP A 130 -8.45 -4.73 -10.46
C ASP A 130 -6.94 -4.41 -10.40
N ILE A 131 -6.27 -4.74 -9.29
CA ILE A 131 -4.81 -4.54 -9.14
C ILE A 131 -4.00 -5.17 -10.27
N ALA A 132 -4.47 -6.31 -10.81
CA ALA A 132 -3.79 -7.04 -11.87
C ALA A 132 -3.68 -6.28 -13.21
N ILE A 133 -4.56 -5.32 -13.47
CA ILE A 133 -4.57 -4.54 -14.72
C ILE A 133 -3.49 -3.43 -14.70
N PHE A 134 -3.09 -3.00 -13.50
CA PHE A 134 -2.26 -1.81 -13.30
C PHE A 134 -0.85 -2.12 -12.78
N ALA A 135 -0.63 -3.32 -12.23
CA ALA A 135 0.61 -3.64 -11.55
C ALA A 135 1.73 -4.00 -12.56
N LEU A 136 2.66 -3.07 -12.75
CA LEU A 136 4.00 -3.32 -13.29
C LEU A 136 4.83 -4.30 -12.41
N SER A 137 4.26 -4.88 -11.35
CA SER A 137 4.92 -5.91 -10.53
C SER A 137 3.97 -7.05 -10.17
N ASN A 138 4.31 -8.26 -10.61
CA ASN A 138 3.64 -9.53 -10.26
C ASN A 138 3.51 -9.77 -8.75
N PHE A 139 4.28 -9.05 -7.94
CA PHE A 139 4.38 -9.26 -6.50
C PHE A 139 3.11 -8.88 -5.74
N VAL A 140 2.53 -7.69 -5.97
CA VAL A 140 1.33 -7.27 -5.22
C VAL A 140 0.12 -8.14 -5.57
N VAL A 141 0.02 -8.60 -6.82
CA VAL A 141 -1.03 -9.54 -7.24
C VAL A 141 -0.90 -10.88 -6.50
N THR A 142 0.32 -11.38 -6.34
CA THR A 142 0.57 -12.64 -5.62
C THR A 142 0.25 -12.49 -4.14
N GLN A 143 0.65 -11.37 -3.51
CA GLN A 143 0.31 -11.06 -2.13
C GLN A 143 -1.21 -10.95 -1.94
N HIS A 144 -1.90 -10.25 -2.85
CA HIS A 144 -3.35 -10.11 -2.81
C HIS A 144 -4.04 -11.47 -2.79
N LYS A 145 -3.72 -12.35 -3.75
CA LYS A 145 -4.30 -13.70 -3.82
C LYS A 145 -3.96 -14.57 -2.62
N PHE A 146 -2.75 -14.43 -2.08
CA PHE A 146 -2.34 -15.13 -0.87
C PHE A 146 -3.21 -14.75 0.32
N TYR A 147 -3.38 -13.44 0.57
CA TYR A 147 -4.20 -12.95 1.68
C TYR A 147 -5.70 -13.22 1.50
N GLU A 148 -6.22 -13.17 0.27
CA GLU A 148 -7.60 -13.62 -0.01
C GLU A 148 -7.81 -15.07 0.40
N GLY A 149 -6.88 -15.97 0.03
CA GLY A 149 -6.96 -17.38 0.38
C GLY A 149 -6.89 -17.63 1.90
N LEU A 150 -5.97 -16.94 2.59
CA LEU A 150 -5.88 -17.02 4.05
C LEU A 150 -7.14 -16.49 4.73
N ASN A 151 -7.70 -15.39 4.22
CA ASN A 151 -8.91 -14.79 4.77
C ASN A 151 -10.12 -15.72 4.60
N ALA A 152 -10.28 -16.34 3.44
CA ALA A 152 -11.32 -17.33 3.19
C ALA A 152 -11.22 -18.54 4.14
N ALA A 153 -9.99 -19.04 4.38
CA ALA A 153 -9.75 -20.12 5.33
C ALA A 153 -10.08 -19.71 6.77
N ALA A 154 -9.72 -18.48 7.18
CA ALA A 154 -10.02 -17.94 8.50
C ALA A 154 -11.54 -17.81 8.74
N LEU A 155 -12.28 -17.22 7.78
CA LEU A 155 -13.74 -17.10 7.84
C LEU A 155 -14.41 -18.48 7.93
N TYR A 156 -13.98 -19.44 7.13
CA TYR A 156 -14.50 -20.80 7.21
C TYR A 156 -14.26 -21.44 8.58
N GLY A 157 -13.08 -21.23 9.16
CA GLY A 157 -12.75 -21.69 10.52
C GLY A 157 -13.69 -21.12 11.58
N GLN A 158 -14.07 -19.84 11.46
CA GLN A 158 -15.00 -19.19 12.40
C GLN A 158 -16.43 -19.75 12.33
N THR A 159 -16.88 -20.22 11.16
CA THR A 159 -18.22 -20.82 11.04
C THR A 159 -18.35 -22.21 11.68
N LYS A 160 -17.22 -22.85 12.00
CA LYS A 160 -17.16 -24.19 12.64
C LYS A 160 -17.00 -24.15 14.16
N ALA A 161 -16.70 -22.99 14.73
CA ALA A 161 -16.58 -22.78 16.17
C ALA A 161 -17.94 -22.44 16.79
#